data_AF-A0A412I5B7-F1
#
_entry.id   AF-A0A412I5B7-F1
#
_cell.length_a   1.000
_cell.length_b   1.000
_cell.length_c   1.000
_cell.angle_alpha   90.00
_cell.angle_beta   90.00
_cell.angle_gamma   90.00
#
_symmetry.space_group_name_H-M   'P 1'
#
loop_
_entity.id
_entity.type
_entity.pdbx_description
1 polymer ?
#
loop_
_entity_poly.entity_id
_entity_poly.type
_entity_poly.pdbx_seq_one_letter_code
_entity_poly.pdbx_strand_id
1 'polypeptide(L)'
;MVILYTSPGCASCRKAKQWLKDNQIEFVEKNIFTSLLKESEIKYLLSRCENGTEDIISVRSKAFQALDKDIEDYSMKELVTLIQQNPSILKRPILLSEKSLVVGYDDDEITTMMPAQLRTVVDNACTETCPNYSVCGKCREQANVN
;
A
#
# COMPACT_ATOMS: atom_id res chain seq x y z
N MET A 1 6.89 -11.01 3.53
CA MET A 1 7.42 -9.82 4.23
C MET A 1 6.85 -8.57 3.57
N VAL A 2 6.35 -7.61 4.35
CA VAL A 2 5.83 -6.32 3.84
C VAL A 2 6.91 -5.23 3.92
N ILE A 3 6.97 -4.34 2.94
CA ILE A 3 7.78 -3.12 3.00
C ILE A 3 6.82 -1.94 3.17
N LEU A 4 7.03 -1.15 4.22
CA LEU A 4 6.24 0.03 4.54
C LEU A 4 7.08 1.28 4.30
N TYR A 5 6.79 2.04 3.25
CA TYR A 5 7.42 3.33 2.99
C TYR A 5 6.67 4.44 3.74
N THR A 6 7.39 5.15 4.61
CA THR A 6 6.83 6.17 5.51
C THR A 6 7.54 7.51 5.37
N SER A 7 6.98 8.51 6.04
CA SER A 7 7.69 9.75 6.34
C SER A 7 7.34 10.26 7.74
N PRO A 8 8.17 11.14 8.33
CA PRO A 8 7.86 11.78 9.60
C PRO A 8 6.55 12.58 9.56
N GLY A 9 5.84 12.67 10.68
CA GLY A 9 4.60 13.46 10.83
C GLY A 9 3.34 12.90 10.15
N CYS A 10 3.48 11.93 9.25
CA CYS A 10 2.38 11.35 8.48
C CYS A 10 1.39 10.55 9.35
N ALA A 11 0.14 11.03 9.48
CA ALA A 11 -0.91 10.37 10.26
C ALA A 11 -1.29 9.00 9.70
N SER A 12 -1.52 8.91 8.39
CA SER A 12 -1.82 7.65 7.70
C SER A 12 -0.72 6.60 7.86
N CYS A 13 0.55 7.02 7.88
CA CYS A 13 1.68 6.14 8.09
C CYS A 13 1.68 5.55 9.51
N ARG A 14 1.28 6.33 10.53
CA ARG A 14 1.10 5.83 11.91
C ARG A 14 -0.01 4.77 11.97
N LYS A 15 -1.13 5.02 11.29
CA LYS A 15 -2.25 4.06 11.20
C LYS A 15 -1.81 2.75 10.54
N ALA A 16 -1.18 2.82 9.35
CA ALA A 16 -0.67 1.63 8.65
C ALA A 16 0.31 0.82 9.50
N LYS A 17 1.27 1.50 10.15
CA LYS A 17 2.25 0.88 11.03
C LYS A 17 1.58 0.20 12.23
N GLN A 18 0.57 0.84 12.82
CA GLN A 18 -0.16 0.27 13.96
C GLN A 18 -0.95 -0.96 13.52
N TRP A 19 -1.68 -0.88 12.39
CA TRP A 19 -2.44 -1.99 11.85
C TRP A 19 -1.57 -3.22 11.56
N LEU A 20 -0.40 -3.04 10.96
CA LEU A 20 0.55 -4.15 10.72
C LEU A 20 1.01 -4.79 12.03
N LYS A 21 1.26 -3.99 13.08
CA LYS A 21 1.65 -4.49 14.41
C LYS A 21 0.52 -5.25 15.10
N ASP A 22 -0.69 -4.70 15.08
CA ASP A 22 -1.87 -5.29 15.74
C ASP A 22 -2.22 -6.65 15.11
N ASN A 23 -2.01 -6.78 13.80
CA ASN A 23 -2.22 -8.03 13.06
C ASN A 23 -0.99 -8.94 13.01
N GLN A 24 0.09 -8.61 13.75
CA GLN A 24 1.33 -9.39 13.83
C GLN A 24 1.95 -9.69 12.46
N ILE A 25 1.83 -8.75 11.52
CA ILE A 25 2.40 -8.87 10.18
C ILE A 25 3.83 -8.36 10.22
N GLU A 26 4.78 -9.19 9.76
CA GLU A 26 6.18 -8.80 9.68
C GLU A 26 6.41 -7.77 8.55
N PHE A 27 7.03 -6.64 8.90
CA PHE A 27 7.34 -5.59 7.94
C PHE A 27 8.68 -4.89 8.20
N VAL A 28 9.24 -4.34 7.13
CA VAL A 28 10.39 -3.43 7.16
C VAL A 28 9.91 -2.01 6.88
N GLU A 29 10.18 -1.09 7.80
CA GLU A 29 9.90 0.33 7.60
C GLU A 29 11.05 1.02 6.88
N LYS A 30 10.73 1.80 5.84
CA LYS A 30 11.67 2.65 5.10
C LYS A 30 11.17 4.08 5.06
N ASN A 31 11.93 5.00 5.62
CA ASN A 31 11.61 6.43 5.52
C ASN A 31 12.13 6.98 4.20
N ILE A 32 11.24 7.50 3.35
CA ILE A 32 11.58 7.96 1.99
C ILE A 32 12.51 9.17 1.94
N PHE A 33 12.70 9.89 3.05
CA PHE A 33 13.60 11.03 3.13
C PHE A 33 15.01 10.66 3.61
N THR A 34 15.13 9.65 4.48
CA THR A 34 16.42 9.23 5.02
C THR A 34 17.01 8.05 4.26
N SER A 35 16.15 7.21 3.69
CA SER A 35 16.52 6.09 2.84
C SER A 35 16.35 6.53 1.39
N LEU A 36 17.46 6.85 0.73
CA LEU A 36 17.49 7.13 -0.70
C LEU A 36 16.87 5.96 -1.47
N LEU A 37 15.74 6.21 -2.14
CA LEU A 37 15.10 5.23 -3.01
C LEU A 37 16.00 4.99 -4.22
N LYS A 38 16.45 3.73 -4.38
CA LYS A 38 17.27 3.37 -5.54
C LYS A 38 16.41 3.43 -6.81
N GLU A 39 17.03 3.70 -7.95
CA GLU A 39 16.34 3.70 -9.24
C GLU A 39 15.59 2.38 -9.49
N SER A 40 16.19 1.24 -9.16
CA SER A 40 15.53 -0.07 -9.30
C SER A 40 14.30 -0.22 -8.42
N GLU A 41 14.31 0.37 -7.22
CA GLU A 41 13.20 0.33 -6.27
C GLU A 41 12.05 1.23 -6.74
N ILE A 42 12.35 2.41 -7.26
CA ILE A 42 11.35 3.32 -7.85
C ILE A 42 10.73 2.68 -9.09
N LYS A 43 11.54 2.15 -10.00
CA LYS A 43 11.06 1.43 -11.18
C LYS A 43 10.17 0.26 -10.79
N TYR A 44 10.55 -0.49 -9.75
CA TYR A 44 9.72 -1.56 -9.24
C TYR A 44 8.37 -1.05 -8.73
N LEU A 45 8.35 -0.03 -7.87
CA LEU A 45 7.09 0.56 -7.38
C LEU A 45 6.18 1.03 -8.52
N LEU A 46 6.74 1.75 -9.51
CA LEU A 46 6.00 2.21 -10.67
C LEU A 46 5.42 1.05 -11.50
N SER A 47 6.18 -0.05 -11.67
CA SER A 47 5.70 -1.24 -12.39
C SER A 47 4.58 -2.01 -11.68
N ARG A 48 4.34 -1.72 -10.39
CA ARG A 48 3.31 -2.36 -9.57
C ARG A 48 2.02 -1.54 -9.48
N CYS A 49 1.98 -0.33 -10.05
CA CYS A 49 0.79 0.51 -10.09
C CYS A 49 -0.13 0.06 -11.24
N GLU A 50 -1.44 0.08 -11.02
CA GLU A 50 -2.42 -0.41 -12.00
C GLU A 50 -2.86 0.69 -12.97
N ASN A 51 -3.03 1.92 -12.48
CA ASN A 51 -3.41 3.09 -13.30
C ASN A 51 -2.20 3.95 -13.69
N GLY A 52 -1.01 3.33 -13.78
CA GLY A 52 0.22 4.04 -14.10
C GLY A 52 0.74 4.91 -12.96
N THR A 53 1.33 6.05 -13.30
CA THR A 53 2.14 6.85 -12.37
C THR A 53 1.29 7.70 -11.42
N GLU A 54 0.02 7.96 -11.75
CA GLU A 54 -0.90 8.78 -10.96
C GLU A 54 -1.26 8.17 -9.60
N ASP A 55 -1.27 6.83 -9.52
CA ASP A 55 -1.64 6.11 -8.31
C ASP A 55 -0.68 6.44 -7.17
N ILE A 56 0.60 6.56 -7.46
CA ILE A 56 1.67 6.74 -6.47
C ILE A 56 2.11 8.20 -6.31
N ILE A 57 1.74 9.09 -7.23
CA ILE A 57 2.12 10.51 -7.21
C ILE A 57 1.09 11.37 -6.47
N SER A 58 1.56 12.16 -5.52
CA SER A 58 0.75 13.08 -4.73
C SER A 58 0.60 14.42 -5.44
N VAL A 59 -0.52 14.60 -6.14
CA VAL A 59 -0.89 15.86 -6.83
C VAL A 59 -0.97 17.08 -5.90
N ARG A 60 -1.16 16.84 -4.59
CA ARG A 60 -1.21 17.89 -3.56
C ARG A 60 0.17 18.31 -3.06
N SER A 61 1.24 17.64 -3.47
CA SER A 61 2.59 17.94 -3.01
C SER A 61 3.13 19.21 -3.69
N LYS A 62 3.94 19.99 -2.96
CA LYS A 62 4.63 21.15 -3.54
C LYS A 62 5.53 20.77 -4.71
N ALA A 63 6.13 19.58 -4.65
CA ALA A 63 6.97 19.05 -5.72
C ALA A 63 6.16 18.83 -7.01
N PHE A 64 4.93 18.33 -6.91
CA PHE A 64 4.03 18.18 -8.04
C PHE A 64 3.54 19.54 -8.57
N GLN A 65 3.22 20.48 -7.69
CA GLN A 65 2.78 21.83 -8.08
C GLN A 65 3.88 22.66 -8.74
N ALA A 66 5.15 22.27 -8.57
CA ALA A 66 6.31 22.93 -9.16
C ALA A 66 6.75 22.28 -10.48
N LEU A 67 5.99 21.31 -11.02
CA LEU A 67 6.31 20.71 -12.31
C LEU A 67 6.00 21.68 -13.45
N ASP A 68 6.91 21.77 -14.41
CA ASP A 68 6.78 22.65 -15.58
C ASP A 68 5.94 22.03 -16.71
N LYS A 69 5.72 20.71 -16.67
CA LYS A 69 4.94 19.94 -17.65
C LYS A 69 4.07 18.90 -16.95
N ASP A 70 3.14 18.31 -17.70
CA ASP A 70 2.28 17.25 -17.17
C ASP A 70 3.13 16.05 -16.72
N ILE A 71 2.70 15.37 -15.65
CA ILE A 71 3.37 14.18 -15.14
C ILE A 71 3.37 13.04 -16.16
N GLU A 72 2.35 12.98 -17.02
CA GLU A 72 2.23 12.01 -18.10
C GLU A 72 3.28 12.22 -19.20
N ASP A 73 3.80 13.44 -19.35
CA ASP A 73 4.84 13.80 -20.31
C ASP A 73 6.27 13.47 -19.83
N TYR A 74 6.42 12.91 -18.63
CA TYR A 74 7.71 12.47 -18.12
C TYR A 74 8.03 11.06 -18.64
N SER A 75 9.19 10.92 -19.27
CA SER A 75 9.77 9.59 -19.51
C SER A 75 10.06 8.89 -18.19
N MET A 76 10.08 7.55 -18.20
CA MET A 76 10.42 6.75 -17.02
C MET A 76 11.73 7.17 -16.34
N LYS A 77 12.73 7.61 -17.11
CA LYS A 77 14.01 8.08 -16.57
C LYS A 77 13.88 9.43 -15.87
N GLU A 78 13.14 10.37 -16.47
CA GLU A 78 12.89 11.68 -15.84
C GLU A 78 12.06 11.52 -14.57
N LEU A 79 11.04 10.65 -14.59
CA LEU A 79 10.19 10.39 -13.42
C LEU A 79 10.96 9.78 -12.26
N VAL A 80 11.83 8.79 -12.52
CA VAL A 80 12.73 8.25 -11.49
C VAL A 80 13.59 9.35 -10.89
N THR A 81 14.20 10.18 -11.75
CA THR A 81 15.05 11.29 -11.30
C THR A 81 14.27 12.29 -10.44
N LEU A 82 13.06 12.63 -10.87
CA LEU A 82 12.14 13.52 -10.16
C LEU A 82 11.82 12.98 -8.76
N ILE A 83 11.48 11.68 -8.65
CA ILE A 83 11.16 11.03 -7.37
C ILE A 83 12.38 11.00 -6.45
N GLN A 84 13.58 10.71 -6.97
CA GLN A 84 14.81 10.70 -6.16
C GLN A 84 15.15 12.09 -5.61
N GLN A 85 14.99 13.13 -6.42
CA GLN A 85 15.25 14.51 -6.02
C GLN A 85 14.17 15.05 -5.07
N ASN A 86 12.91 14.62 -5.26
CA ASN A 86 11.77 15.11 -4.51
C ASN A 86 10.91 13.95 -3.96
N PRO A 87 11.39 13.15 -2.99
CA PRO A 87 10.64 12.00 -2.47
C PRO A 87 9.25 12.35 -1.93
N SER A 88 9.05 13.59 -1.49
CA SER A 88 7.75 14.10 -1.04
C SER A 88 6.66 14.08 -2.11
N ILE A 89 7.03 13.91 -3.39
CA ILE A 89 6.09 13.76 -4.50
C ILE A 89 5.30 12.46 -4.40
N LEU A 90 5.79 11.45 -3.67
CA LEU A 90 5.09 10.20 -3.47
C LEU A 90 3.93 10.34 -2.46
N LYS A 91 2.80 9.70 -2.77
CA LYS A 91 1.75 9.42 -1.79
C LYS A 91 2.30 8.51 -0.69
N ARG A 92 1.73 8.62 0.51
CA ARG A 92 2.21 7.93 1.71
C ARG A 92 1.06 7.53 2.63
N PRO A 93 1.16 6.40 3.34
CA PRO A 93 2.22 5.39 3.22
C PRO A 93 2.14 4.63 1.88
N ILE A 94 3.20 3.90 1.52
CA ILE A 94 3.13 2.90 0.45
C ILE A 94 3.46 1.55 1.09
N LEU A 95 2.56 0.59 0.95
CA LEU A 95 2.73 -0.77 1.42
C LEU A 95 2.96 -1.67 0.22
N LEU A 96 4.06 -2.42 0.26
CA LEU A 96 4.45 -3.33 -0.80
C LEU A 96 4.63 -4.73 -0.22
N SER A 97 3.87 -5.68 -0.74
CA SER A 97 4.09 -7.12 -0.55
C SER A 97 4.42 -7.77 -1.88
N GLU A 98 4.70 -9.08 -1.87
CA GLU A 98 4.94 -9.84 -3.11
C GLU A 98 3.75 -9.78 -4.08
N LYS A 99 2.52 -9.67 -3.55
CA LYS A 99 1.29 -9.76 -4.34
C LYS A 99 0.57 -8.43 -4.51
N SER A 100 0.74 -7.51 -3.57
CA SER A 100 -0.10 -6.31 -3.47
C SER A 100 0.73 -5.06 -3.27
N LEU A 101 0.26 -3.96 -3.86
CA LEU A 101 0.70 -2.60 -3.60
C LEU A 101 -0.51 -1.84 -3.07
N VAL A 102 -0.40 -1.19 -1.92
CA VAL A 102 -1.41 -0.28 -1.38
C VAL A 102 -0.78 1.09 -1.22
N VAL A 103 -1.46 2.11 -1.75
CA VAL A 103 -0.99 3.50 -1.70
C VAL A 103 -1.95 4.33 -0.87
N GLY A 104 -1.45 4.89 0.22
CA GLY A 104 -2.27 5.55 1.23
C GLY A 104 -2.66 4.59 2.35
N TYR A 105 -3.65 5.01 3.14
CA TYR A 105 -4.24 4.18 4.18
C TYR A 105 -5.74 4.20 3.99
N ASP A 106 -6.29 3.02 3.82
CA ASP A 106 -7.72 2.71 3.85
C ASP A 106 -7.88 1.41 4.63
N ASP A 107 -8.93 1.34 5.47
CA ASP A 107 -9.13 0.22 6.39
C ASP A 107 -9.47 -1.09 5.66
N ASP A 108 -10.08 -1.01 4.47
CA ASP A 108 -10.43 -2.17 3.66
C ASP A 108 -9.26 -2.57 2.76
N GLU A 109 -8.62 -1.61 2.07
CA GLU A 109 -7.49 -1.92 1.18
C GLU A 109 -6.29 -2.51 1.93
N ILE A 110 -6.01 -2.05 3.16
CA ILE A 110 -4.85 -2.53 3.92
C ILE A 110 -4.96 -4.02 4.28
N THR A 111 -6.17 -4.58 4.32
CA THR A 111 -6.39 -6.02 4.55
C THR A 111 -5.74 -6.90 3.48
N THR A 112 -5.46 -6.35 2.29
CA THR A 112 -4.70 -7.03 1.23
C THR A 112 -3.26 -7.35 1.64
N MET A 113 -2.74 -6.71 2.70
CA MET A 113 -1.42 -7.01 3.28
C MET A 113 -1.42 -8.25 4.19
N MET A 114 -2.59 -8.81 4.51
CA MET A 114 -2.65 -10.06 5.27
C MET A 114 -2.03 -11.22 4.47
N PRO A 115 -1.11 -12.00 5.07
CA PRO A 115 -0.61 -13.25 4.50
C PRO A 115 -1.75 -14.20 4.09
N ALA A 116 -1.56 -14.92 2.98
CA ALA A 116 -2.55 -15.86 2.47
C ALA A 116 -2.94 -16.93 3.50
N GLN A 117 -1.97 -17.38 4.31
CA GLN A 117 -2.17 -18.38 5.36
C GLN A 117 -3.15 -17.90 6.42
N LEU A 118 -3.10 -16.62 6.80
CA LEU A 118 -4.02 -16.04 7.78
C LEU A 118 -5.44 -15.89 7.22
N ARG A 119 -5.58 -15.63 5.91
CA ARG A 119 -6.91 -15.61 5.25
C ARG A 119 -7.56 -16.99 5.33
N THR A 120 -6.81 -18.05 5.04
CA THR A 120 -7.31 -19.43 5.10
C THR A 120 -7.72 -19.84 6.52
N VAL A 121 -7.05 -19.34 7.56
CA VAL A 121 -7.47 -19.59 8.96
C VAL A 121 -8.83 -18.95 9.25
N VAL A 122 -9.06 -17.71 8.80
CA VAL A 122 -10.36 -17.03 8.96
C VAL A 122 -11.46 -17.73 8.15
N ASP A 123 -11.15 -18.25 6.97
CA ASP A 123 -12.06 -19.08 6.17
C ASP A 123 -12.45 -20.35 6.95
N ASN A 124 -11.46 -21.08 7.46
CA ASN A 124 -11.65 -22.35 8.13
C ASN A 124 -12.21 -22.23 9.56
N ALA A 125 -12.11 -21.06 10.20
CA ALA A 125 -12.65 -20.82 11.54
C ALA A 125 -14.17 -20.55 11.53
N CYS A 126 -14.74 -20.22 10.38
CA CYS A 126 -16.18 -19.97 10.24
C CYS A 126 -16.91 -21.28 9.87
N THR A 127 -17.14 -22.12 10.87
CA THR A 127 -17.83 -23.41 10.73
C THR A 127 -19.25 -23.36 11.31
N GLU A 128 -20.09 -24.35 11.00
CA GLU A 128 -21.45 -24.49 11.55
C GLU A 128 -21.51 -24.51 13.09
N THR A 129 -20.38 -24.81 13.73
CA THR A 129 -20.21 -24.81 15.19
C THR A 129 -19.99 -23.42 15.79
N CYS A 130 -19.81 -22.38 14.98
CA CYS A 130 -19.69 -21.00 15.45
C CYS A 130 -21.06 -20.50 15.96
N PRO A 131 -21.14 -19.94 17.19
CA PRO A 131 -22.40 -19.41 17.74
C PRO A 131 -23.08 -18.35 16.86
N ASN A 132 -22.30 -17.66 16.03
CA ASN A 132 -22.76 -16.62 15.11
C ASN A 132 -22.93 -17.12 13.67
N TYR A 133 -22.75 -18.42 13.38
CA TYR A 133 -22.79 -18.96 12.02
C TYR A 133 -24.14 -18.73 11.33
N SER A 134 -25.24 -18.87 12.08
CA SER A 134 -26.60 -18.68 11.56
C SER A 134 -26.87 -17.29 10.99
N VAL A 135 -26.08 -16.29 11.42
CA VAL A 135 -26.16 -14.89 10.97
C VAL A 135 -25.00 -14.56 10.01
N CYS A 136 -23.75 -14.72 10.47
CA CYS A 136 -22.57 -14.30 9.72
C CYS A 136 -22.14 -15.33 8.65
N GLY A 137 -22.23 -16.63 8.95
CA GLY A 137 -21.84 -17.71 8.03
C GLY A 137 -22.65 -17.70 6.73
N LYS A 138 -23.98 -17.55 6.85
CA LYS A 138 -24.89 -17.48 5.69
C LYS A 138 -24.64 -16.28 4.78
N CYS A 139 -24.37 -15.10 5.34
CA CYS A 139 -24.02 -13.91 4.55
C CYS A 139 -22.72 -14.10 3.76
N ARG A 140 -21.77 -14.85 4.32
CA ARG A 140 -20.46 -15.09 3.72
C ARG A 140 -20.52 -16.11 2.58
N GLU A 141 -21.31 -17.18 2.72
CA GLU A 141 -21.59 -18.11 1.62
C GLU A 141 -22.19 -17.41 0.41
N GLN A 142 -23.09 -16.44 0.63
CA GLN A 142 -23.69 -15.66 -0.46
C GLN A 142 -22.69 -14.73 -1.17
N ALA A 143 -21.71 -14.18 -0.44
CA ALA A 143 -20.69 -13.30 -1.01
C ALA A 143 -19.63 -14.02 -1.86
N ASN A 144 -19.33 -15.29 -1.56
CA ASN A 144 -18.35 -16.10 -2.30
C ASN A 144 -18.90 -16.75 -3.59
N VAL A 145 -20.20 -16.59 -3.87
CA VAL A 145 -20.88 -17.17 -5.05
C VAL A 145 -21.04 -16.14 -6.18
N ASN A 146 -20.72 -14.87 -5.94
CA ASN A 146 -20.65 -13.78 -6.94
C ASN A 146 -19.20 -13.43 -7.27
#